data_AF-A0A9P8DAU5-F1
#
_entry.id   AF-A0A9P8DAU5-F1
#
_cell.length_a   1.000
_cell.length_b   1.000
_cell.length_c   1.000
_cell.angle_alpha   90.00
_cell.angle_beta   90.00
_cell.angle_gamma   90.00
#
_symmetry.space_group_name_H-M   'P 1'
#
loop_
_entity.id
_entity.type
_entity.pdbx_description
1 polymer ?
#
loop_
_entity_poly.entity_id
_entity_poly.type
_entity_poly.pdbx_seq_one_letter_code
_entity_poly.pdbx_strand_id
1 'polypeptide(L)'
;MSSQRDTFEPANVPRPENLGERRGYINQYIQRFHSDLVPQIEEKRKEALLSMCTVHHDRGMIDVPAVYFEYTIDKTLWRDIFLHLGEQAPAWPWNEGPKEHDMNSGMSTAYREWRIEKGFPVMPSQADRQWAGNLELQLSQAQREIEQLKMHLQDAKTLQQELKEALQGRLDDKDALLRSKDQEIQRLRVDGSDSGSRQRRSLDRHTNMRLSQQLAITETTVTAQRQELKTANSRITHLENLLTDNPSKVQALETELAEANTRASNAEDNNRHLERQLRDANTRLAGGHEPEPSIRIPEGPLGELAGMYAVLAREVTDLPILPQRFACFDLQTTAAEVAPLLFRLDAMGNLRRFLAAGSSHYHCLENVVDGISKPTYDCRDHKGDCVYVRVANTAHGNVLDFSGSEE
;
A
#
# COMPACT_ATOMS: atom_id res chain seq x y z
N MET A 1 30.75 44.59 0.10
CA MET A 1 30.64 43.22 -0.45
C MET A 1 30.18 42.24 0.63
N SER A 2 29.12 42.60 1.36
CA SER A 2 28.42 41.70 2.29
C SER A 2 27.29 40.99 1.57
N SER A 3 26.91 39.82 2.07
CA SER A 3 25.72 39.03 1.70
C SER A 3 25.83 38.00 0.57
N GLN A 4 26.88 37.16 0.61
CA GLN A 4 26.83 35.84 -0.06
C GLN A 4 27.38 34.68 0.79
N ARG A 5 27.85 34.94 2.03
CA ARG A 5 28.13 33.87 3.03
C ARG A 5 26.87 33.46 3.80
N ASP A 6 25.82 34.27 3.78
CA ASP A 6 24.60 34.07 4.57
C ASP A 6 23.76 32.86 4.09
N THR A 7 23.88 32.45 2.82
CA THR A 7 23.05 31.38 2.22
C THR A 7 23.38 29.97 2.73
N PHE A 8 24.55 29.77 3.36
CA PHE A 8 24.98 28.48 3.89
C PHE A 8 25.26 28.55 5.41
N GLU A 9 24.62 29.49 6.11
CA GLU A 9 24.62 29.48 7.57
C GLU A 9 23.97 28.20 8.11
N PRO A 10 24.46 27.65 9.24
CA PRO A 10 23.87 26.49 9.89
C PRO A 10 22.35 26.64 10.15
N ALA A 11 21.87 27.87 10.35
CA ALA A 11 20.46 28.19 10.55
C ALA A 11 19.57 27.97 9.31
N ASN A 12 20.17 27.91 8.11
CA ASN A 12 19.48 27.78 6.82
C ASN A 12 19.58 26.35 6.23
N VAL A 13 20.10 25.39 7.00
CA VAL A 13 20.16 23.98 6.58
C VAL A 13 18.72 23.42 6.58
N PRO A 14 18.23 22.85 5.45
CA PRO A 14 16.87 22.35 5.38
C PRO A 14 16.68 21.13 6.28
N ARG A 15 15.44 20.74 6.54
CA ARG A 15 15.16 19.56 7.36
C ARG A 15 15.75 18.29 6.74
N PRO A 16 16.40 17.42 7.53
CA PRO A 16 17.06 16.23 7.00
C PRO A 16 16.08 15.22 6.40
N GLU A 17 14.78 15.29 6.68
CA GLU A 17 13.76 14.39 6.11
C GLU A 17 13.33 14.80 4.71
N ASN A 18 13.49 16.09 4.33
CA ASN A 18 13.03 16.58 3.05
C ASN A 18 14.07 16.28 1.95
N LEU A 19 13.85 15.18 1.22
CA LEU A 19 14.74 14.71 0.15
C LEU A 19 15.05 15.79 -0.91
N GLY A 20 14.02 16.50 -1.35
CA GLY A 20 14.14 17.50 -2.42
C GLY A 20 15.00 18.68 -1.98
N GLU A 21 14.71 19.23 -0.79
CA GLU A 21 15.48 20.34 -0.24
C GLU A 21 16.91 19.93 0.12
N ARG A 22 17.11 18.74 0.70
CA ARG A 22 18.43 18.21 1.05
C ARG A 22 19.32 18.05 -0.18
N ARG A 23 18.82 17.43 -1.23
CA ARG A 23 19.57 17.29 -2.50
C ARG A 23 19.78 18.62 -3.19
N GLY A 24 18.80 19.53 -3.12
CA GLY A 24 18.92 20.90 -3.58
C GLY A 24 20.08 21.63 -2.90
N TYR A 25 20.16 21.55 -1.57
CA TYR A 25 21.24 22.14 -0.78
C TYR A 25 22.61 21.55 -1.16
N ILE A 26 22.73 20.22 -1.22
CA ILE A 26 23.99 19.54 -1.59
C ILE A 26 24.48 20.00 -2.97
N ASN A 27 23.58 20.00 -3.97
CA ASN A 27 23.92 20.41 -5.32
C ASN A 27 24.34 21.88 -5.39
N GLN A 28 23.62 22.78 -4.71
CA GLN A 28 23.94 24.21 -4.66
C GLN A 28 25.28 24.47 -3.97
N TYR A 29 25.57 23.76 -2.88
CA TYR A 29 26.84 23.87 -2.16
C TYR A 29 28.01 23.47 -3.06
N ILE A 30 27.94 22.28 -3.67
CA ILE A 30 28.99 21.78 -4.56
C ILE A 30 29.13 22.71 -5.76
N GLN A 31 28.04 23.12 -6.41
CA GLN A 31 28.10 24.04 -7.55
C GLN A 31 28.74 25.39 -7.19
N ARG A 32 28.57 25.87 -5.97
CA ARG A 32 29.06 27.18 -5.53
C ARG A 32 30.53 27.15 -5.12
N PHE A 33 30.96 26.14 -4.37
CA PHE A 33 32.28 26.09 -3.75
C PHE A 33 33.23 25.11 -4.43
N HIS A 34 32.70 24.13 -5.17
CA HIS A 34 33.44 23.02 -5.78
C HIS A 34 32.83 22.66 -7.15
N SER A 35 32.71 23.65 -8.03
CA SER A 35 32.01 23.52 -9.31
C SER A 35 32.62 22.46 -10.24
N ASP A 36 33.90 22.16 -10.04
CA ASP A 36 34.66 21.09 -10.69
C ASP A 36 34.18 19.68 -10.32
N LEU A 37 33.53 19.52 -9.16
CA LEU A 37 32.98 18.24 -8.69
C LEU A 37 31.55 17.98 -9.19
N VAL A 38 30.87 18.99 -9.75
CA VAL A 38 29.47 18.87 -10.23
C VAL A 38 29.27 17.69 -11.20
N PRO A 39 30.16 17.45 -12.19
CA PRO A 39 29.99 16.32 -13.11
C PRO A 39 30.03 14.95 -12.42
N GLN A 40 30.65 14.85 -11.24
CA GLN A 40 30.82 13.58 -10.50
C GLN A 40 29.64 13.25 -9.58
N ILE A 41 28.76 14.20 -9.29
CA ILE A 41 27.68 14.05 -8.30
C ILE A 41 26.81 12.82 -8.61
N GLU A 42 26.39 12.66 -9.86
CA GLU A 42 25.45 11.61 -10.23
C GLU A 42 26.10 10.21 -10.22
N GLU A 43 27.34 10.10 -10.67
CA GLU A 43 28.12 8.87 -10.60
C GLU A 43 28.36 8.46 -9.14
N LYS A 44 28.82 9.39 -8.30
CA LYS A 44 29.05 9.15 -6.87
C LYS A 44 27.77 8.80 -6.13
N ARG A 45 26.62 9.35 -6.53
CA ARG A 45 25.32 9.01 -5.93
C ARG A 45 24.93 7.56 -6.25
N LYS A 46 25.19 7.09 -7.48
CA LYS A 46 24.96 5.69 -7.86
C LYS A 46 25.88 4.73 -7.11
N GLU A 47 27.15 5.09 -6.95
CA GLU A 47 28.10 4.32 -6.13
C GLU A 47 27.64 4.25 -4.66
N ALA A 48 27.23 5.39 -4.09
CA ALA A 48 26.69 5.46 -2.73
C ALA A 48 25.42 4.61 -2.57
N LEU A 49 24.50 4.62 -3.54
CA LEU A 49 23.31 3.77 -3.55
C LEU A 49 23.69 2.28 -3.44
N LEU A 50 24.58 1.78 -4.30
CA LEU A 50 25.00 0.38 -4.29
C LEU A 50 25.72 -0.01 -3.00
N SER A 51 26.57 0.89 -2.50
CA SER A 51 27.28 0.73 -1.22
C SER A 51 26.27 0.62 -0.06
N MET A 52 25.28 1.51 0.01
CA MET A 52 24.26 1.49 1.06
C MET A 52 23.34 0.27 0.96
N CYS A 53 22.97 -0.17 -0.24
CA CYS A 53 22.26 -1.44 -0.40
C CYS A 53 23.04 -2.61 0.22
N THR A 54 24.35 -2.69 -0.07
CA THR A 54 25.21 -3.75 0.46
C THR A 54 25.32 -3.66 1.99
N VAL A 55 25.57 -2.46 2.54
CA VAL A 55 25.67 -2.23 3.99
C VAL A 55 24.39 -2.62 4.72
N HIS A 56 23.21 -2.25 4.21
CA HIS A 56 21.94 -2.62 4.85
C HIS A 56 21.65 -4.12 4.73
N HIS A 57 22.02 -4.74 3.61
CA HIS A 57 21.90 -6.19 3.45
C HIS A 57 22.79 -6.95 4.46
N ASP A 58 24.05 -6.55 4.59
CA ASP A 58 25.01 -7.16 5.51
C ASP A 58 24.59 -7.01 6.99
N ARG A 59 23.83 -5.96 7.30
CA ARG A 59 23.18 -5.75 8.60
C ARG A 59 21.92 -6.59 8.82
N GLY A 60 21.51 -7.39 7.83
CA GLY A 60 20.30 -8.21 7.90
C GLY A 60 19.00 -7.43 7.77
N MET A 61 19.04 -6.17 7.30
CA MET A 61 17.81 -5.37 7.13
C MET A 61 17.05 -5.85 5.89
N ILE A 62 15.84 -6.38 6.10
CA ILE A 62 14.94 -6.76 5.01
C ILE A 62 14.33 -5.51 4.39
N ASP A 63 13.84 -4.62 5.25
CA ASP A 63 13.17 -3.39 4.89
C ASP A 63 13.92 -2.21 5.51
N VAL A 64 14.04 -1.11 4.77
CA VAL A 64 14.69 0.13 5.22
C VAL A 64 13.72 1.28 4.95
N PRO A 65 13.47 2.19 5.91
CA PRO A 65 12.60 3.32 5.66
C PRO A 65 13.14 4.21 4.55
N ALA A 66 12.25 4.69 3.68
CA ALA A 66 12.63 5.45 2.48
C ALA A 66 13.47 6.68 2.81
N VAL A 67 13.02 7.49 3.77
CA VAL A 67 13.68 8.75 4.13
C VAL A 67 15.07 8.52 4.73
N TYR A 68 15.18 7.54 5.63
CA TYR A 68 16.45 7.16 6.23
C TYR A 68 17.43 6.62 5.19
N PHE A 69 16.98 5.73 4.30
CA PHE A 69 17.81 5.17 3.24
C PHE A 69 18.39 6.28 2.34
N GLU A 70 17.53 7.16 1.82
CA GLU A 70 17.97 8.27 0.97
C GLU A 70 18.94 9.23 1.71
N TYR A 71 18.72 9.45 3.01
CA TYR A 71 19.62 10.25 3.82
C TYR A 71 21.00 9.60 3.95
N THR A 72 21.08 8.28 4.15
CA THR A 72 22.36 7.55 4.21
C THR A 72 23.11 7.57 2.87
N ILE A 73 22.39 7.54 1.75
CA ILE A 73 22.97 7.71 0.41
C ILE A 73 23.58 9.10 0.28
N ASP A 74 22.81 10.15 0.60
CA ASP A 74 23.27 11.53 0.46
C ASP A 74 24.47 11.83 1.40
N LYS A 75 24.47 11.26 2.61
CA LYS A 75 25.60 11.34 3.55
C LYS A 75 26.84 10.61 3.05
N THR A 76 26.67 9.44 2.45
CA THR A 76 27.77 8.66 1.85
C THR A 76 28.34 9.39 0.63
N LEU A 77 27.48 9.89 -0.26
CA LEU A 77 27.85 10.75 -1.38
C LEU A 77 28.69 11.94 -0.92
N TRP A 78 28.26 12.66 0.13
CA TRP A 78 28.99 13.81 0.67
C TRP A 78 30.39 13.45 1.15
N ARG A 79 30.51 12.36 1.90
CA ARG A 79 31.82 11.88 2.36
C ARG A 79 32.71 11.49 1.19
N ASP A 80 32.17 10.75 0.22
CA ASP A 80 32.95 10.17 -0.85
C ASP A 80 33.39 11.24 -1.89
N ILE A 81 32.55 12.26 -2.13
CA ILE A 81 32.91 13.35 -3.06
C ILE A 81 34.02 14.25 -2.49
N PHE A 82 34.02 14.49 -1.18
CA PHE A 82 35.01 15.34 -0.50
C PHE A 82 36.20 14.57 0.09
N LEU A 83 36.25 13.24 -0.06
CA LEU A 83 37.28 12.38 0.53
C LEU A 83 38.71 12.84 0.19
N HIS A 84 38.92 13.32 -1.04
CA HIS A 84 40.23 13.77 -1.52
C HIS A 84 40.74 15.06 -0.85
N LEU A 85 39.87 15.82 -0.17
CA LEU A 85 40.24 17.05 0.54
C LEU A 85 40.80 16.80 1.94
N GLY A 86 40.69 15.57 2.47
CA GLY A 86 41.20 15.20 3.79
C GLY A 86 40.61 16.09 4.89
N GLU A 87 41.47 16.73 5.69
CA GLU A 87 41.06 17.63 6.78
C GLU A 87 40.33 18.89 6.31
N GLN A 88 40.44 19.25 5.02
CA GLN A 88 39.74 20.39 4.43
C GLN A 88 38.33 20.02 3.94
N ALA A 89 37.93 18.75 4.04
CA ALA A 89 36.60 18.32 3.65
C ALA A 89 35.52 19.02 4.52
N PRO A 90 34.48 19.60 3.90
CA PRO A 90 33.42 20.24 4.67
C PRO A 90 32.66 19.20 5.49
N ALA A 91 32.34 19.57 6.73
CA ALA A 91 31.55 18.72 7.62
C ALA A 91 30.15 18.47 7.02
N TRP A 92 29.57 17.30 7.34
CA TRP A 92 28.20 16.98 6.97
C TRP A 92 27.25 18.00 7.65
N PRO A 93 26.38 18.71 6.90
CA PRO A 93 25.61 19.85 7.44
C PRO A 93 24.56 19.49 8.51
N TRP A 94 24.15 18.22 8.59
CA TRP A 94 23.09 17.78 9.48
C TRP A 94 23.65 17.04 10.68
N ASN A 95 23.52 17.63 11.87
CA ASN A 95 23.94 17.00 13.13
C ASN A 95 23.04 15.83 13.52
N GLU A 96 21.75 15.93 13.20
CA GLU A 96 20.75 14.88 13.43
C GLU A 96 20.19 14.40 12.09
N GLY A 97 19.95 13.09 11.99
CA GLY A 97 19.37 12.45 10.82
C GLY A 97 17.97 11.91 11.09
N PRO A 98 17.24 11.51 10.05
CA PRO A 98 15.98 10.80 10.21
C PRO A 98 16.18 9.54 11.05
N LYS A 99 15.17 9.15 11.82
CA LYS A 99 15.24 7.95 12.66
C LYS A 99 15.30 6.69 11.80
N GLU A 100 16.20 5.77 12.13
CA GLU A 100 16.45 4.53 11.39
C GLU A 100 15.23 3.59 11.29
N HIS A 101 14.26 3.76 12.19
CA HIS A 101 13.05 2.93 12.25
C HIS A 101 11.77 3.72 11.92
N ASP A 102 11.88 4.97 11.47
CA ASP A 102 10.71 5.76 11.10
C ASP A 102 10.18 5.39 9.71
N MET A 103 9.14 4.54 9.71
CA MET A 103 8.46 4.06 8.51
C MET A 103 7.31 4.98 8.05
N ASN A 104 7.18 6.21 8.55
CA ASN A 104 6.07 7.12 8.21
C ASN A 104 5.97 7.42 6.71
N SER A 105 7.09 7.38 5.98
CA SER A 105 7.14 7.56 4.53
C SER A 105 7.21 6.25 3.74
N GLY A 106 6.98 5.12 4.41
CA GLY A 106 7.07 3.79 3.82
C GLY A 106 8.51 3.30 3.62
N MET A 107 8.63 2.17 2.91
CA MET A 107 9.91 1.53 2.63
C MET A 107 10.60 2.14 1.41
N SER A 108 11.93 2.10 1.40
CA SER A 108 12.74 2.45 0.24
C SER A 108 12.42 1.54 -0.96
N THR A 109 11.90 2.12 -2.04
CA THR A 109 11.67 1.41 -3.30
C THR A 109 12.98 1.01 -3.97
N ALA A 110 14.00 1.87 -3.94
CA ALA A 110 15.30 1.59 -4.55
C ALA A 110 16.02 0.40 -3.88
N TYR A 111 16.00 0.33 -2.55
CA TYR A 111 16.57 -0.81 -1.83
C TYR A 111 15.78 -2.09 -2.10
N ARG A 112 14.45 -1.98 -2.14
CA ARG A 112 13.55 -3.08 -2.46
C ARG A 112 13.81 -3.66 -3.85
N GLU A 113 13.90 -2.81 -4.87
CA GLU A 113 14.20 -3.21 -6.25
C GLU A 113 15.56 -3.88 -6.36
N TRP A 114 16.58 -3.31 -5.71
CA TRP A 114 17.91 -3.93 -5.66
C TRP A 114 17.88 -5.32 -5.01
N ARG A 115 17.11 -5.52 -3.93
CA ARG A 115 16.95 -6.85 -3.32
C ARG A 115 16.29 -7.85 -4.28
N ILE A 116 15.26 -7.42 -5.01
CA ILE A 116 14.60 -8.25 -6.04
C ILE A 116 15.59 -8.65 -7.13
N GLU A 117 16.38 -7.68 -7.64
CA GLU A 117 17.39 -7.92 -8.68
C GLU A 117 18.45 -8.94 -8.22
N LYS A 118 18.84 -8.90 -6.94
CA LYS A 118 19.78 -9.86 -6.35
C LYS A 118 19.16 -11.18 -5.91
N GLY A 119 17.85 -11.37 -6.11
CA GLY A 119 17.13 -12.58 -5.70
C GLY A 119 16.98 -12.73 -4.18
N PHE A 120 17.10 -11.63 -3.44
CA PHE A 120 16.91 -11.63 -1.99
C PHE A 120 15.43 -11.51 -1.61
N PRO A 121 15.06 -12.01 -0.41
CA PRO A 121 13.72 -11.83 0.10
C PRO A 121 13.33 -10.38 0.26
N VAL A 122 12.08 -10.10 -0.05
CA VAL A 122 11.43 -8.82 0.14
C VAL A 122 10.07 -9.05 0.76
N MET A 123 9.70 -8.24 1.75
CA MET A 123 8.36 -8.32 2.32
C MET A 123 7.32 -7.89 1.27
N PRO A 124 6.26 -8.68 1.04
CA PRO A 124 5.19 -8.28 0.14
C PRO A 124 4.52 -7.04 0.72
N SER A 125 4.52 -5.96 -0.06
CA SER A 125 3.93 -4.70 0.37
C SER A 125 2.41 -4.88 0.52
N GLN A 126 1.77 -4.01 1.30
CA GLN A 126 0.32 -4.00 1.41
C GLN A 126 -0.35 -3.80 0.04
N ALA A 127 0.28 -3.03 -0.84
CA ALA A 127 -0.14 -2.84 -2.23
C ALA A 127 -0.07 -4.15 -3.02
N ASP A 128 0.99 -4.96 -2.87
CA ASP A 128 1.10 -6.25 -3.57
C ASP A 128 0.02 -7.24 -3.11
N ARG A 129 -0.30 -7.26 -1.81
CA ARG A 129 -1.37 -8.12 -1.28
C ARG A 129 -2.74 -7.68 -1.78
N GLN A 130 -3.00 -6.37 -1.80
CA GLN A 130 -4.24 -5.82 -2.36
C GLN A 130 -4.35 -6.09 -3.86
N TRP A 131 -3.24 -5.95 -4.59
CA TRP A 131 -3.18 -6.22 -6.02
C TRP A 131 -3.45 -7.70 -6.32
N ALA A 132 -2.83 -8.62 -5.57
CA ALA A 132 -3.10 -10.05 -5.69
C ALA A 132 -4.58 -10.39 -5.41
N GLY A 133 -5.17 -9.83 -4.36
CA GLY A 133 -6.60 -10.01 -4.06
C GLY A 133 -7.52 -9.44 -5.14
N ASN A 134 -7.16 -8.29 -5.73
CA ASN A 134 -7.90 -7.71 -6.86
C ASN A 134 -7.82 -8.60 -8.11
N LEU A 135 -6.66 -9.17 -8.40
CA LEU A 135 -6.46 -10.10 -9.51
C LEU A 135 -7.27 -11.37 -9.36
N GLU A 136 -7.29 -11.95 -8.15
CA GLU A 136 -8.08 -13.14 -7.86
C GLU A 136 -9.59 -12.89 -8.04
N LEU A 137 -10.06 -11.70 -7.61
CA LEU A 137 -11.43 -11.26 -7.84
C LEU A 137 -11.74 -11.10 -9.35
N GLN A 138 -10.84 -10.46 -10.10
CA GLN A 138 -11.00 -10.27 -11.55
C GLN A 138 -11.03 -11.61 -12.29
N LEU A 139 -10.15 -12.55 -11.92
CA LEU A 139 -10.10 -13.89 -12.51
C LEU A 139 -11.39 -14.65 -12.24
N SER A 140 -11.87 -14.61 -10.99
CA SER A 140 -13.16 -15.21 -10.60
C SER A 140 -14.36 -14.59 -11.32
N GLN A 141 -14.30 -13.29 -11.64
CA GLN A 141 -15.32 -12.63 -12.43
C GLN A 141 -15.26 -13.05 -13.91
N ALA A 142 -14.08 -13.04 -14.51
CA ALA A 142 -13.88 -13.45 -15.90
C ALA A 142 -14.31 -14.90 -16.14
N GLN A 143 -14.03 -15.81 -15.20
CA GLN A 143 -14.48 -17.20 -15.27
C GLN A 143 -16.01 -17.33 -15.27
N ARG A 144 -16.70 -16.56 -14.42
CA ARG A 144 -18.18 -16.53 -14.39
C ARG A 144 -18.76 -15.97 -15.69
N GLU A 145 -18.17 -14.92 -16.25
CA GLU A 145 -18.59 -14.34 -17.53
C GLU A 145 -18.42 -15.34 -18.68
N ILE A 146 -17.31 -16.09 -18.72
CA ILE A 146 -17.11 -17.15 -19.72
C ILE A 146 -18.20 -18.23 -19.61
N GLU A 147 -18.53 -18.65 -18.40
CA GLU A 147 -19.55 -19.69 -18.20
C GLU A 147 -20.95 -19.19 -18.60
N GLN A 148 -21.26 -17.93 -18.30
CA GLN A 148 -22.48 -17.28 -18.76
C GLN A 148 -22.54 -17.18 -20.29
N LEU A 149 -21.43 -16.80 -20.95
CA LEU A 149 -21.36 -16.73 -22.41
C LEU A 149 -21.52 -18.10 -23.06
N LYS A 150 -20.96 -19.17 -22.47
CA LYS A 150 -21.18 -20.55 -22.94
C LYS A 150 -22.65 -20.95 -22.89
N MET A 151 -23.35 -20.66 -21.78
CA MET A 151 -24.79 -20.92 -21.67
C MET A 151 -25.57 -20.17 -22.76
N HIS A 152 -25.30 -18.88 -22.95
CA HIS A 152 -25.96 -18.10 -24.01
C HIS A 152 -25.67 -18.60 -25.43
N LEU A 153 -24.45 -19.10 -25.69
CA LEU A 153 -24.10 -19.71 -26.97
C LEU A 153 -24.88 -21.01 -27.18
N GLN A 154 -25.01 -21.84 -26.14
CA GLN A 154 -25.78 -23.08 -26.18
C GLN A 154 -27.27 -22.80 -26.48
N ASP A 155 -27.86 -21.81 -25.82
CA ASP A 155 -29.25 -21.38 -26.05
C ASP A 155 -29.44 -20.88 -27.49
N ALA A 156 -28.52 -20.06 -27.98
CA ALA A 156 -28.57 -19.54 -29.35
C ALA A 156 -28.46 -20.67 -30.40
N LYS A 157 -27.61 -21.67 -30.17
CA LYS A 157 -27.50 -22.86 -31.04
C LYS A 157 -28.78 -23.68 -31.03
N THR A 158 -29.40 -23.85 -29.87
CA THR A 158 -30.68 -24.57 -29.72
C THR A 158 -31.78 -23.86 -30.50
N LEU A 159 -31.94 -22.54 -30.30
CA LEU A 159 -32.91 -21.74 -31.02
C LEU A 159 -32.68 -21.77 -32.55
N GLN A 160 -31.42 -21.71 -32.98
CA GLN A 160 -31.08 -21.82 -34.40
C GLN A 160 -31.50 -23.18 -34.98
N GLN A 161 -31.33 -24.26 -34.22
CA GLN A 161 -31.72 -25.61 -34.64
C GLN A 161 -33.24 -25.74 -34.72
N GLU A 162 -33.97 -25.27 -33.71
CA GLU A 162 -35.45 -25.25 -33.71
C GLU A 162 -35.99 -24.47 -34.91
N LEU A 163 -35.40 -23.31 -35.22
CA LEU A 163 -35.80 -22.49 -36.38
C LEU A 163 -35.54 -23.21 -37.71
N LYS A 164 -34.41 -23.93 -37.82
CA LYS A 164 -34.09 -24.74 -39.01
C LYS A 164 -35.10 -25.87 -39.20
N GLU A 165 -35.45 -26.58 -38.13
CA GLU A 165 -36.44 -27.67 -38.17
C GLU A 165 -37.84 -27.14 -38.52
N ALA A 166 -38.25 -26.01 -37.95
CA ALA A 166 -39.50 -25.36 -38.29
C ALA A 166 -39.56 -24.90 -39.76
N LEU A 167 -38.47 -24.32 -40.27
CA LEU A 167 -38.37 -23.94 -41.69
C LEU A 167 -38.41 -25.16 -42.61
N GLN A 168 -37.74 -26.25 -42.25
CA GLN A 168 -37.76 -27.50 -43.02
C GLN A 168 -39.17 -28.10 -43.07
N GLY A 169 -39.86 -28.19 -41.93
CA GLY A 169 -41.25 -28.68 -41.90
C GLY A 169 -42.18 -27.86 -42.78
N ARG A 170 -42.03 -26.52 -42.81
CA ARG A 170 -42.82 -25.65 -43.70
C ARG A 170 -42.48 -25.85 -45.19
N LEU A 171 -41.23 -26.15 -45.54
CA LEU A 171 -40.84 -26.49 -46.90
C LEU A 171 -41.47 -27.83 -47.32
N ASP A 172 -41.43 -28.83 -46.44
CA ASP A 172 -42.02 -30.15 -46.71
C ASP A 172 -43.55 -30.05 -46.91
N ASP A 173 -44.24 -29.24 -46.10
CA ASP A 173 -45.68 -28.93 -46.26
C ASP A 173 -45.98 -28.27 -47.62
N LYS A 174 -45.11 -27.34 -48.06
CA LYS A 174 -45.24 -26.67 -49.35
C LYS A 174 -45.00 -27.62 -50.51
N ASP A 175 -44.01 -28.49 -50.42
CA ASP A 175 -43.74 -29.52 -51.42
C ASP A 175 -44.90 -30.53 -51.50
N ALA A 176 -45.49 -30.92 -50.37
CA ALA A 176 -46.69 -31.75 -50.34
C ALA A 176 -47.88 -31.05 -51.02
N LEU A 177 -48.10 -29.75 -50.74
CA LEU A 177 -49.15 -28.96 -51.38
C LEU A 177 -48.93 -28.83 -52.89
N LEU A 178 -47.70 -28.56 -53.34
CA LEU A 178 -47.35 -28.48 -54.75
C LEU A 178 -47.60 -29.81 -55.46
N ARG A 179 -47.15 -30.94 -54.89
CA ARG A 179 -47.45 -32.27 -55.42
C ARG A 179 -48.95 -32.55 -55.51
N SER A 180 -49.72 -32.17 -54.49
CA SER A 180 -51.18 -32.31 -54.51
C SER A 180 -51.82 -31.45 -55.60
N LYS A 181 -51.31 -30.25 -55.85
CA LYS A 181 -51.80 -29.33 -56.89
C LYS A 181 -51.44 -29.81 -58.29
N ASP A 182 -50.24 -30.36 -58.48
CA ASP A 182 -49.85 -30.98 -59.75
C ASP A 182 -50.76 -32.16 -60.10
N GLN A 183 -51.08 -33.01 -59.12
CA GLN A 183 -52.05 -34.11 -59.31
C GLN A 183 -53.45 -33.60 -59.67
N GLU A 184 -53.90 -32.49 -59.07
CA GLU A 184 -55.17 -31.85 -59.41
C GLU A 184 -55.16 -31.28 -60.84
N ILE A 185 -54.08 -30.59 -61.24
CA ILE A 185 -53.90 -30.08 -62.61
C ILE A 185 -53.90 -31.22 -63.62
N GLN A 186 -53.22 -32.33 -63.33
CA GLN A 186 -53.21 -33.50 -64.21
C GLN A 186 -54.61 -34.09 -64.39
N ARG A 187 -55.39 -34.23 -63.30
CA ARG A 187 -56.80 -34.66 -63.37
C ARG A 187 -57.65 -33.70 -64.21
N LEU A 188 -57.54 -32.39 -63.95
CA LEU A 188 -58.29 -31.38 -64.71
C LEU A 188 -57.91 -31.32 -66.19
N ARG A 189 -56.66 -31.64 -66.56
CA ARG A 189 -56.24 -31.76 -67.97
C ARG A 189 -56.90 -32.94 -68.67
N VAL A 190 -57.00 -34.08 -67.98
CA VAL A 190 -57.71 -35.27 -68.51
C VAL A 190 -59.21 -34.97 -68.66
N ASP A 191 -59.84 -34.39 -67.64
CA ASP A 191 -61.29 -34.07 -67.66
C ASP A 191 -61.64 -32.85 -68.55
N GLY A 192 -60.66 -32.00 -68.85
CA GLY A 192 -60.79 -30.81 -69.68
C GLY A 192 -60.78 -31.09 -71.18
N SER A 193 -60.38 -32.29 -71.58
CA SER A 193 -60.47 -32.74 -72.97
C SER A 193 -61.92 -32.95 -73.46
N ASP A 194 -62.93 -32.87 -72.57
CA ASP A 194 -64.30 -33.31 -72.91
C ASP A 194 -65.45 -32.34 -72.54
N SER A 195 -65.22 -31.07 -72.14
CA SER A 195 -66.36 -30.16 -71.87
C SER A 195 -66.09 -28.64 -71.97
N GLY A 196 -67.10 -27.91 -72.49
CA GLY A 196 -67.08 -26.51 -72.94
C GLY A 196 -66.90 -25.41 -71.88
N SER A 197 -66.67 -24.19 -72.39
CA SER A 197 -65.54 -23.34 -71.98
C SER A 197 -65.87 -21.95 -71.40
N ARG A 198 -66.94 -21.75 -70.62
CA ARG A 198 -67.20 -20.43 -69.98
C ARG A 198 -67.43 -20.42 -68.47
N GLN A 199 -68.03 -21.45 -67.87
CA GLN A 199 -68.34 -21.44 -66.43
C GLN A 199 -67.15 -21.78 -65.51
N ARG A 200 -66.14 -22.51 -66.01
CA ARG A 200 -64.89 -22.83 -65.27
C ARG A 200 -64.05 -21.58 -64.93
N ARG A 201 -64.04 -20.56 -65.81
CA ARG A 201 -63.16 -19.38 -65.66
C ARG A 201 -63.45 -18.51 -64.42
N SER A 202 -64.67 -18.54 -63.86
CA SER A 202 -64.99 -17.71 -62.68
C SER A 202 -64.58 -18.37 -61.36
N LEU A 203 -64.72 -19.70 -61.27
CA LEU A 203 -64.28 -20.52 -60.13
C LEU A 203 -62.74 -20.59 -60.08
N ASP A 204 -62.09 -20.70 -61.23
CA ASP A 204 -60.63 -20.65 -61.35
C ASP A 204 -60.05 -19.30 -60.92
N ARG A 205 -60.82 -18.21 -61.06
CA ARG A 205 -60.40 -16.86 -60.64
C ARG A 205 -60.41 -16.69 -59.12
N HIS A 206 -61.45 -17.19 -58.44
CA HIS A 206 -61.57 -17.09 -56.99
C HIS A 206 -60.54 -17.97 -56.28
N THR A 207 -60.32 -19.19 -56.79
CA THR A 207 -59.29 -20.10 -56.28
C THR A 207 -57.89 -19.54 -56.50
N ASN A 208 -57.59 -18.99 -57.68
CA ASN A 208 -56.31 -18.29 -57.92
C ASN A 208 -56.12 -17.11 -56.96
N MET A 209 -57.13 -16.26 -56.77
CA MET A 209 -57.00 -15.09 -55.91
C MET A 209 -56.72 -15.48 -54.45
N ARG A 210 -57.39 -16.52 -53.94
CA ARG A 210 -57.14 -17.06 -52.60
C ARG A 210 -55.74 -17.67 -52.48
N LEU A 211 -55.29 -18.41 -53.49
CA LEU A 211 -53.93 -18.97 -53.52
C LEU A 211 -52.87 -17.86 -53.56
N SER A 212 -53.07 -16.81 -54.37
CA SER A 212 -52.17 -15.65 -54.41
C SER A 212 -52.08 -14.94 -53.06
N GLN A 213 -53.20 -14.76 -52.35
CA GLN A 213 -53.20 -14.21 -50.99
C GLN A 213 -52.45 -15.10 -50.00
N GLN A 214 -52.69 -16.42 -50.03
CA GLN A 214 -51.97 -17.35 -49.17
C GLN A 214 -50.46 -17.36 -49.47
N LEU A 215 -50.09 -17.26 -50.75
CA LEU A 215 -48.69 -17.24 -51.19
C LEU A 215 -48.00 -15.98 -50.66
N ALA A 216 -48.62 -14.81 -50.80
CA ALA A 216 -48.11 -13.54 -50.28
C ALA A 216 -47.91 -13.56 -48.76
N ILE A 217 -48.86 -14.11 -47.99
CA ILE A 217 -48.71 -14.24 -46.52
C ILE A 217 -47.55 -15.18 -46.16
N THR A 218 -47.40 -16.30 -46.88
CA THR A 218 -46.24 -17.17 -46.62
C THR A 218 -44.92 -16.54 -47.02
N GLU A 219 -44.89 -15.76 -48.10
CA GLU A 219 -43.69 -15.07 -48.54
C GLU A 219 -43.22 -14.06 -47.49
N THR A 220 -44.12 -13.26 -46.91
CA THR A 220 -43.78 -12.33 -45.82
C THR A 220 -43.32 -13.06 -44.55
N THR A 221 -43.90 -14.23 -44.25
CA THR A 221 -43.46 -15.02 -43.08
C THR A 221 -42.06 -15.61 -43.30
N VAL A 222 -41.77 -16.09 -44.51
CA VAL A 222 -40.44 -16.65 -44.85
C VAL A 222 -39.37 -15.57 -44.84
N THR A 223 -39.67 -14.36 -45.33
CA THR A 223 -38.71 -13.25 -45.27
C THR A 223 -38.43 -12.81 -43.84
N ALA A 224 -39.44 -12.75 -42.97
CA ALA A 224 -39.27 -12.48 -41.55
C ALA A 224 -38.35 -13.51 -40.86
N GLN A 225 -38.62 -14.81 -41.05
CA GLN A 225 -37.80 -15.89 -40.48
C GLN A 225 -36.36 -15.91 -41.02
N ARG A 226 -36.15 -15.59 -42.31
CA ARG A 226 -34.80 -15.43 -42.87
C ARG A 226 -34.04 -14.29 -42.21
N GLN A 227 -34.72 -13.19 -41.91
CA GLN A 227 -34.12 -12.05 -41.22
C GLN A 227 -33.77 -12.39 -39.75
N GLU A 228 -34.62 -13.14 -39.07
CA GLU A 228 -34.36 -13.66 -37.71
C GLU A 228 -33.14 -14.60 -37.72
N LEU A 229 -33.07 -15.54 -38.67
CA LEU A 229 -31.93 -16.46 -38.80
C LEU A 229 -30.62 -15.70 -39.10
N LYS A 230 -30.67 -14.64 -39.91
CA LYS A 230 -29.51 -13.78 -40.17
C LYS A 230 -29.04 -13.09 -38.89
N THR A 231 -29.96 -12.55 -38.10
CA THR A 231 -29.67 -11.90 -36.82
C THR A 231 -29.10 -12.90 -35.80
N ALA A 232 -29.66 -14.10 -35.72
CA ALA A 232 -29.17 -15.17 -34.87
C ALA A 232 -27.75 -15.59 -35.25
N ASN A 233 -27.48 -15.77 -36.56
CA ASN A 233 -26.13 -16.09 -37.04
C ASN A 233 -25.11 -14.99 -36.69
N SER A 234 -25.45 -13.71 -36.85
CA SER A 234 -24.54 -12.63 -36.44
C SER A 234 -24.25 -12.64 -34.94
N ARG A 235 -25.25 -12.97 -34.11
CA ARG A 235 -25.07 -13.09 -32.66
C ARG A 235 -24.17 -14.28 -32.30
N ILE A 236 -24.32 -15.41 -32.99
CA ILE A 236 -23.45 -16.59 -32.82
C ILE A 236 -22.00 -16.23 -33.16
N THR A 237 -21.74 -15.63 -34.33
CA THR A 237 -20.39 -15.22 -34.72
C THR A 237 -19.76 -14.25 -33.72
N HIS A 238 -20.54 -13.30 -33.19
CA HIS A 238 -20.05 -12.40 -32.15
C HIS A 238 -19.67 -13.12 -30.85
N LEU A 239 -20.51 -14.03 -30.37
CA LEU A 239 -20.23 -14.83 -29.17
C LEU A 239 -19.03 -15.77 -29.37
N GLU A 240 -18.88 -16.36 -30.56
CA GLU A 240 -17.73 -17.19 -30.92
C GLU A 240 -16.42 -16.39 -30.90
N ASN A 241 -16.42 -15.16 -31.42
CA ASN A 241 -15.26 -14.29 -31.34
C ASN A 241 -14.89 -13.97 -29.88
N LEU A 242 -15.87 -13.60 -29.05
CA LEU A 242 -15.62 -13.34 -27.61
C LEU A 242 -15.07 -14.59 -26.89
N LEU A 243 -15.60 -15.78 -27.20
CA LEU A 243 -15.10 -17.05 -26.65
C LEU A 243 -13.74 -17.45 -27.19
N THR A 244 -13.30 -16.93 -28.32
CA THR A 244 -11.96 -17.17 -28.87
C THR A 244 -10.93 -16.23 -28.23
N ASP A 245 -11.32 -14.99 -27.92
CA ASP A 245 -10.45 -14.00 -27.30
C ASP A 245 -10.26 -14.24 -25.79
N ASN A 246 -11.31 -14.68 -25.08
CA ASN A 246 -11.27 -14.85 -23.63
C ASN A 246 -10.24 -15.89 -23.12
N PRO A 247 -10.03 -17.05 -23.76
CA PRO A 247 -8.99 -18.00 -23.37
C PRO A 247 -7.60 -17.38 -23.28
N SER A 248 -7.23 -16.50 -24.23
CA SER A 248 -5.94 -15.80 -24.21
C SER A 248 -5.80 -14.89 -22.98
N LYS A 249 -6.88 -14.22 -22.58
CA LYS A 249 -6.91 -13.36 -21.39
C LYS A 249 -6.82 -14.17 -20.11
N VAL A 250 -7.55 -15.29 -20.04
CA VAL A 250 -7.48 -16.21 -18.90
C VAL A 250 -6.07 -16.78 -18.78
N GLN A 251 -5.46 -17.23 -19.87
CA GLN A 251 -4.11 -17.76 -19.86
C GLN A 251 -3.07 -16.72 -19.42
N ALA A 252 -3.22 -15.45 -19.84
CA ALA A 252 -2.38 -14.35 -19.36
C ALA A 252 -2.52 -14.16 -17.85
N LEU A 253 -3.76 -14.11 -17.34
CA LEU A 253 -4.03 -13.97 -15.91
C LEU A 253 -3.54 -15.18 -15.08
N GLU A 254 -3.68 -16.40 -15.60
CA GLU A 254 -3.15 -17.62 -14.98
C GLU A 254 -1.62 -17.60 -14.90
N THR A 255 -0.95 -17.08 -15.95
CA THR A 255 0.50 -16.93 -15.97
C THR A 255 0.94 -15.90 -14.92
N GLU A 256 0.31 -14.72 -14.89
CA GLU A 256 0.60 -13.68 -13.89
C GLU A 256 0.36 -14.17 -12.45
N LEU A 257 -0.70 -14.96 -12.23
CA LEU A 257 -1.00 -15.55 -10.93
C LEU A 257 0.05 -16.59 -10.52
N ALA A 258 0.50 -17.43 -11.45
CA ALA A 258 1.57 -18.40 -11.18
C ALA A 258 2.90 -17.69 -10.82
N GLU A 259 3.24 -16.61 -11.52
CA GLU A 259 4.39 -15.76 -11.20
C GLU A 259 4.25 -15.05 -9.84
N ALA A 260 3.04 -14.61 -9.49
CA ALA A 260 2.78 -14.04 -8.16
C ALA A 260 2.94 -15.09 -7.05
N ASN A 261 2.42 -16.30 -7.25
CA ASN A 261 2.51 -17.38 -6.26
C ASN A 261 3.95 -17.88 -6.05
N THR A 262 4.73 -18.00 -7.11
CA THR A 262 6.16 -18.34 -6.99
C THR A 262 6.93 -17.27 -6.22
N ARG A 263 6.66 -15.98 -6.48
CA ARG A 263 7.22 -14.87 -5.69
C ARG A 263 6.81 -14.95 -4.22
N ALA A 264 5.56 -15.25 -3.92
CA ALA A 264 5.07 -15.41 -2.55
C ALA A 264 5.74 -16.59 -1.82
N SER A 265 5.83 -17.76 -2.46
CA SER A 265 6.50 -18.94 -1.90
C SER A 265 7.97 -18.67 -1.57
N ASN A 266 8.69 -18.00 -2.50
CA ASN A 266 10.08 -17.63 -2.26
C ASN A 266 10.22 -16.66 -1.08
N ALA A 267 9.28 -15.74 -0.89
CA ALA A 267 9.27 -14.84 0.26
C ALA A 267 9.02 -15.60 1.58
N GLU A 268 8.13 -16.59 1.59
CA GLU A 268 7.87 -17.42 2.77
C GLU A 268 9.08 -18.28 3.18
N ASP A 269 9.72 -18.95 2.23
CA ASP A 269 10.89 -19.80 2.51
C ASP A 269 12.04 -18.98 3.10
N ASN A 270 12.21 -17.78 2.58
CA ASN A 270 13.17 -16.83 3.11
C ASN A 270 12.82 -16.34 4.52
N ASN A 271 11.54 -16.05 4.81
CA ASN A 271 11.11 -15.71 6.17
C ASN A 271 11.41 -16.86 7.14
N ARG A 272 11.13 -18.12 6.76
CA ARG A 272 11.50 -19.29 7.58
C ARG A 272 13.00 -19.44 7.75
N HIS A 273 13.80 -19.02 6.77
CA HIS A 273 15.26 -19.00 6.89
C HIS A 273 15.71 -17.96 7.93
N LEU A 274 15.17 -16.75 7.86
CA LEU A 274 15.49 -15.67 8.81
C LEU A 274 15.02 -15.99 10.23
N GLU A 275 13.86 -16.61 10.41
CA GLU A 275 13.40 -17.08 11.72
C GLU A 275 14.32 -18.15 12.33
N ARG A 276 14.94 -18.99 11.49
CA ARG A 276 15.96 -19.94 11.96
C ARG A 276 17.23 -19.21 12.38
N GLN A 277 17.70 -18.25 11.58
CA GLN A 277 18.86 -17.44 11.94
C GLN A 277 18.65 -16.67 13.25
N LEU A 278 17.47 -16.10 13.47
CA LEU A 278 17.11 -15.42 14.73
C LEU A 278 17.10 -16.38 15.92
N ARG A 279 16.55 -17.59 15.75
CA ARG A 279 16.60 -18.62 16.80
C ARG A 279 18.04 -19.06 17.12
N ASP A 280 18.87 -19.25 16.11
CA ASP A 280 20.29 -19.59 16.30
C ASP A 280 21.06 -18.45 16.98
N ALA A 281 20.80 -17.20 16.62
CA ALA A 281 21.38 -16.04 17.29
C ALA A 281 20.94 -15.95 18.76
N ASN A 282 19.65 -16.13 19.04
CA ASN A 282 19.11 -16.12 20.40
C ASN A 282 19.65 -17.28 21.25
N THR A 283 19.80 -18.47 20.70
CA THR A 283 20.40 -19.60 21.43
C THR A 283 21.89 -19.39 21.70
N ARG A 284 22.63 -18.75 20.78
CA ARG A 284 24.03 -18.34 21.05
C ARG A 284 24.13 -17.29 22.16
N LEU A 285 23.20 -16.34 22.20
CA LEU A 285 23.12 -15.34 23.27
C LEU A 285 22.74 -15.98 24.62
N ALA A 286 21.76 -16.90 24.61
CA ALA A 286 21.31 -17.59 25.82
C ALA A 286 22.29 -18.66 26.33
N GLY A 287 23.07 -19.29 25.44
CA GLY A 287 24.06 -20.31 25.77
C GLY A 287 25.41 -19.76 26.25
N GLY A 288 25.59 -18.44 26.31
CA GLY A 288 26.84 -17.77 26.67
C GLY A 288 27.03 -17.44 28.15
N HIS A 289 25.99 -17.48 28.99
CA HIS A 289 26.13 -17.30 30.43
C HIS A 289 24.94 -17.89 31.20
N GLU A 290 25.25 -18.66 32.24
CA GLU A 290 24.31 -18.95 33.32
C GLU A 290 23.70 -17.65 33.87
N PRO A 291 22.42 -17.68 34.28
CA PRO A 291 21.70 -16.51 34.74
C PRO A 291 22.16 -16.14 36.15
N GLU A 292 23.11 -15.22 36.26
CA GLU A 292 23.13 -14.29 37.40
C GLU A 292 22.50 -12.96 36.95
N PRO A 293 21.22 -12.69 37.29
CA PRO A 293 20.65 -11.37 37.12
C PRO A 293 21.10 -10.53 38.32
N SER A 294 22.35 -10.12 38.32
CA SER A 294 22.78 -9.00 39.15
C SER A 294 23.52 -8.05 38.23
N ILE A 295 22.78 -7.08 37.68
CA ILE A 295 23.36 -5.81 37.26
C ILE A 295 24.11 -5.32 38.50
N ARG A 296 25.42 -5.57 38.58
CA ARG A 296 26.26 -5.00 39.63
C ARG A 296 26.36 -3.53 39.30
N ILE A 297 25.51 -2.75 39.98
CA ILE A 297 25.67 -1.31 40.07
C ILE A 297 27.11 -1.08 40.54
N PRO A 298 27.96 -0.38 39.76
CA PRO A 298 29.37 -0.22 40.08
C PRO A 298 29.51 0.43 41.47
N GLU A 299 30.31 -0.11 42.40
CA GLU A 299 30.49 0.54 43.70
C GLU A 299 31.14 1.93 43.54
N GLY A 300 30.62 2.94 44.22
CA GLY A 300 31.08 4.33 44.18
C GLY A 300 29.99 5.35 43.82
N PRO A 301 30.33 6.65 43.67
CA PRO A 301 29.34 7.72 43.48
C PRO A 301 28.47 7.55 42.23
N LEU A 302 29.03 6.99 41.16
CA LEU A 302 28.31 6.64 39.92
C LEU A 302 27.34 5.47 40.13
N GLY A 303 27.66 4.55 41.03
CA GLY A 303 26.77 3.47 41.43
C GLY A 303 25.60 3.94 42.26
N GLU A 304 25.86 4.76 43.27
CA GLU A 304 24.81 5.37 44.08
C GLU A 304 23.83 6.16 43.20
N LEU A 305 24.36 6.90 42.23
CA LEU A 305 23.57 7.60 41.22
C LEU A 305 22.76 6.62 40.35
N ALA A 306 23.38 5.59 39.80
CA ALA A 306 22.69 4.59 38.99
C ALA A 306 21.62 3.80 39.77
N GLY A 307 21.88 3.50 41.04
CA GLY A 307 20.92 2.89 41.96
C GLY A 307 19.74 3.81 42.27
N MET A 308 20.01 5.09 42.51
CA MET A 308 18.98 6.12 42.68
C MET A 308 18.08 6.20 41.44
N TYR A 309 18.66 6.20 40.23
CA TYR A 309 17.88 6.18 38.99
C TYR A 309 17.09 4.90 38.79
N ALA A 310 17.63 3.73 39.13
CA ALA A 310 16.91 2.46 39.03
C ALA A 310 15.70 2.42 39.98
N VAL A 311 15.84 2.97 41.19
CA VAL A 311 14.72 3.09 42.14
C VAL A 311 13.70 4.11 41.64
N LEU A 312 14.11 5.28 41.15
CA LEU A 312 13.20 6.26 40.54
C LEU A 312 12.44 5.66 39.36
N ALA A 313 13.13 4.97 38.45
CA ALA A 313 12.53 4.35 37.29
C ALA A 313 11.47 3.31 37.68
N ARG A 314 11.64 2.64 38.83
CA ARG A 314 10.67 1.67 39.38
C ARG A 314 9.48 2.32 40.09
N GLU A 315 9.72 3.37 40.87
CA GLU A 315 8.67 4.03 41.66
C GLU A 315 7.84 5.03 40.83
N VAL A 316 8.43 5.57 39.76
CA VAL A 316 7.84 6.62 38.90
C VAL A 316 7.28 6.07 37.58
N THR A 317 7.41 4.77 37.30
CA THR A 317 7.00 4.15 36.01
C THR A 317 5.52 4.39 35.66
N ASP A 318 4.68 4.51 36.69
CA ASP A 318 3.23 4.69 36.53
C ASP A 318 2.79 6.16 36.40
N LEU A 319 3.71 7.12 36.53
CA LEU A 319 3.36 8.53 36.33
C LEU A 319 3.34 8.83 34.83
N PRO A 320 2.20 9.27 34.27
CA PRO A 320 2.14 9.65 32.87
C PRO A 320 2.83 11.01 32.70
N ILE A 321 4.03 10.98 32.15
CA ILE A 321 4.90 12.14 31.98
C ILE A 321 5.06 12.43 30.47
N LEU A 322 4.99 13.70 30.07
CA LEU A 322 5.15 14.08 28.66
C LEU A 322 6.65 14.10 28.28
N PRO A 323 7.16 13.16 27.45
CA PRO A 323 8.61 12.97 27.27
C PRO A 323 9.29 14.13 26.52
N GLN A 324 8.53 14.87 25.72
CA GLN A 324 9.05 15.79 24.71
C GLN A 324 9.60 17.10 25.28
N ARG A 325 9.38 17.41 26.57
CA ARG A 325 9.87 18.64 27.23
C ARG A 325 10.88 18.41 28.36
N PHE A 326 11.17 17.15 28.72
CA PHE A 326 12.32 16.85 29.58
C PHE A 326 13.65 17.14 28.92
N ALA A 327 13.68 17.31 27.59
CA ALA A 327 14.87 17.72 26.85
C ALA A 327 15.41 19.11 27.27
N CYS A 328 14.63 19.91 28.02
CA CYS A 328 15.09 21.18 28.59
C CYS A 328 15.96 21.01 29.84
N PHE A 329 15.90 19.86 30.51
CA PHE A 329 16.75 19.57 31.66
C PHE A 329 17.91 18.69 31.20
N ASP A 330 19.14 19.11 31.47
CA ASP A 330 20.25 18.18 31.35
C ASP A 330 20.11 17.07 32.41
N LEU A 331 20.83 15.96 32.18
CA LEU A 331 20.79 14.81 33.09
C LEU A 331 21.22 15.20 34.52
N GLN A 332 22.08 16.22 34.64
CA GLN A 332 22.64 16.71 35.89
C GLN A 332 21.60 17.50 36.69
N THR A 333 20.79 18.36 36.07
CA THR A 333 19.66 19.06 36.69
C THR A 333 18.60 18.07 37.14
N THR A 334 18.30 17.06 36.31
CA THR A 334 17.35 15.99 36.69
C THR A 334 17.86 15.21 37.90
N ALA A 335 19.16 14.91 37.96
CA ALA A 335 19.81 14.22 39.08
C ALA A 335 19.83 15.06 40.36
N ALA A 336 20.16 16.34 40.25
CA ALA A 336 20.46 17.20 41.39
C ALA A 336 19.22 17.85 41.99
N GLU A 337 18.22 18.17 41.18
CA GLU A 337 17.08 19.00 41.59
C GLU A 337 15.77 18.21 41.61
N VAL A 338 15.50 17.40 40.58
CA VAL A 338 14.22 16.69 40.47
C VAL A 338 14.22 15.40 41.29
N ALA A 339 15.28 14.59 41.17
CA ALA A 339 15.37 13.30 41.83
C ALA A 339 15.20 13.39 43.37
N PRO A 340 15.88 14.28 44.10
CA PRO A 340 15.74 14.35 45.57
C PRO A 340 14.31 14.73 46.01
N LEU A 341 13.61 15.56 45.23
CA LEU A 341 12.22 15.93 45.51
C LEU A 341 11.29 14.72 45.36
N LEU A 342 11.50 13.91 44.32
CA LEU A 342 10.70 12.70 44.08
C LEU A 342 10.90 11.61 45.15
N PHE A 343 12.02 11.65 45.89
CA PHE A 343 12.27 10.77 47.04
C PHE A 343 11.68 11.25 48.36
N ARG A 344 11.11 12.46 48.43
CA ARG A 344 10.46 12.93 49.66
C ARG A 344 9.27 12.03 50.02
N LEU A 345 9.05 11.88 51.33
CA LEU A 345 7.86 11.19 51.84
C LEU A 345 6.61 11.86 51.25
N ASP A 346 5.66 11.05 50.75
CA ASP A 346 4.40 11.50 50.14
C ASP A 346 4.50 12.24 48.80
N ALA A 347 5.69 12.43 48.23
CA ALA A 347 5.89 13.09 46.93
C ALA A 347 4.99 12.51 45.84
N MET A 348 4.99 11.18 45.71
CA MET A 348 4.18 10.44 44.75
C MET A 348 2.67 10.62 44.98
N GLY A 349 2.22 10.59 46.24
CA GLY A 349 0.83 10.76 46.60
C GLY A 349 0.34 12.18 46.30
N ASN A 350 1.19 13.18 46.55
CA ASN A 350 0.93 14.58 46.25
C ASN A 350 0.90 14.83 44.73
N LEU A 351 1.84 14.26 43.95
CA LEU A 351 1.86 14.35 42.49
C LEU A 351 0.63 13.70 41.84
N ARG A 352 0.18 12.55 42.33
CA ARG A 352 -1.06 11.92 41.84
C ARG A 352 -2.30 12.77 42.15
N ARG A 353 -2.37 13.38 43.34
CA ARG A 353 -3.45 14.33 43.68
C ARG A 353 -3.41 15.56 42.80
N PHE A 354 -2.23 16.09 42.50
CA PHE A 354 -2.04 17.21 41.59
C PHE A 354 -2.47 16.88 40.16
N LEU A 355 -2.07 15.70 39.65
CA LEU A 355 -2.48 15.18 38.34
C LEU A 355 -4.01 15.02 38.23
N ALA A 356 -4.64 14.49 39.29
CA ALA A 356 -6.09 14.35 39.37
C ALA A 356 -6.82 15.70 39.44
N ALA A 357 -6.22 16.72 40.06
CA ALA A 357 -6.75 18.07 40.11
C ALA A 357 -6.75 18.78 38.75
N GLY A 358 -5.92 18.32 37.78
CA GLY A 358 -5.96 18.80 36.40
C GLY A 358 -5.53 20.27 36.24
N SER A 359 -4.66 20.78 37.11
CA SER A 359 -4.25 22.19 37.06
C SER A 359 -3.38 22.49 35.83
N SER A 360 -3.87 23.34 34.94
CA SER A 360 -3.17 23.76 33.72
C SER A 360 -2.12 24.86 33.95
N HIS A 361 -2.07 25.44 35.16
CA HIS A 361 -1.08 26.44 35.53
C HIS A 361 0.22 25.76 35.97
N TYR A 362 1.35 26.45 35.82
CA TYR A 362 2.62 26.00 36.36
C TYR A 362 2.67 26.22 37.87
N HIS A 363 3.14 25.20 38.59
CA HIS A 363 3.42 25.23 40.02
C HIS A 363 4.86 24.82 40.25
N CYS A 364 5.50 25.35 41.27
CA CYS A 364 6.81 24.86 41.70
C CYS A 364 6.68 23.38 42.09
N LEU A 365 7.53 22.51 41.53
CA LEU A 365 7.52 21.07 41.76
C LEU A 365 7.69 20.76 43.25
N GLU A 366 8.55 21.49 43.95
CA GLU A 366 8.75 21.33 45.39
C GLU A 366 7.46 21.59 46.18
N ASN A 367 6.75 22.68 45.88
CA ASN A 367 5.45 22.97 46.49
C ASN A 367 4.43 21.87 46.21
N VAL A 368 4.39 21.36 44.97
CA VAL A 368 3.50 20.25 44.61
C VAL A 368 3.85 18.99 45.38
N VAL A 369 5.13 18.65 45.47
CA VAL A 369 5.65 17.50 46.21
C VAL A 369 5.37 17.62 47.71
N ASP A 370 5.36 18.83 48.26
CA ASP A 370 5.03 19.12 49.67
C ASP A 370 3.50 19.24 49.91
N GLY A 371 2.68 19.05 48.87
CA GLY A 371 1.22 19.07 48.96
C GLY A 371 0.59 20.47 48.97
N ILE A 372 1.34 21.50 48.61
CA ILE A 372 0.90 22.89 48.51
C ILE A 372 0.39 23.15 47.09
N SER A 373 -0.93 23.26 46.93
CA SER A 373 -1.59 23.40 45.62
C SER A 373 -1.81 24.85 45.15
N LYS A 374 -1.09 25.83 45.72
CA LYS A 374 -1.29 27.24 45.36
C LYS A 374 -0.42 27.57 44.15
N PRO A 375 -0.99 28.14 43.07
CA PRO A 375 -0.21 28.69 41.98
C PRO A 375 0.47 29.96 42.48
N THR A 376 1.69 29.84 42.99
CA THR A 376 2.52 30.96 43.41
C THR A 376 3.62 31.16 42.38
N TYR A 377 3.51 32.25 41.63
CA TYR A 377 4.58 32.78 40.76
C TYR A 377 5.81 33.23 41.57
N ASP A 378 5.63 33.53 42.86
CA ASP A 378 6.71 33.91 43.77
C ASP A 378 7.10 32.74 44.66
N CYS A 379 7.94 31.83 44.18
CA CYS A 379 8.68 30.94 45.06
C CYS A 379 9.79 31.75 45.76
N ARG A 380 9.43 32.52 46.79
CA ARG A 380 10.33 33.48 47.46
C ARG A 380 11.60 32.85 48.03
N ASP A 381 11.58 31.54 48.25
CA ASP A 381 12.66 30.80 48.90
C ASP A 381 13.66 30.20 47.91
N HIS A 382 13.36 30.15 46.60
CA HIS A 382 14.23 29.57 45.59
C HIS A 382 14.77 30.67 44.67
N LYS A 383 16.09 30.89 44.70
CA LYS A 383 16.76 31.97 43.94
C LYS A 383 16.88 31.65 42.44
N GLY A 384 15.75 31.53 41.73
CA GLY A 384 15.69 31.54 40.26
C GLY A 384 15.67 30.18 39.57
N ASP A 385 16.07 29.10 40.23
CA ASP A 385 16.16 27.75 39.62
C ASP A 385 15.02 26.86 40.14
N CYS A 386 13.78 27.21 39.80
CA CYS A 386 12.61 26.37 40.13
C CYS A 386 12.28 25.42 38.98
N VAL A 387 12.12 24.14 39.29
CA VAL A 387 11.45 23.20 38.39
C VAL A 387 9.95 23.44 38.49
N TYR A 388 9.31 23.80 37.38
CA TYR A 388 7.88 24.00 37.33
C TYR A 388 7.18 22.77 36.74
N VAL A 389 6.00 22.44 37.26
CA VAL A 389 5.16 21.34 36.79
C VAL A 389 3.73 21.82 36.59
N ARG A 390 3.08 21.35 35.53
CA ARG A 390 1.64 21.53 35.28
C ARG A 390 1.03 20.22 34.81
N VAL A 391 -0.30 20.18 34.75
CA VAL A 391 -1.04 19.08 34.13
C VAL A 391 -1.43 19.46 32.72
N ALA A 392 -0.91 18.73 31.74
CA ALA A 392 -1.34 18.82 30.34
C ALA A 392 -2.43 17.77 30.06
N ASN A 393 -3.49 18.17 29.35
CA ASN A 393 -4.56 17.26 28.97
C ASN A 393 -4.32 16.77 27.53
N THR A 394 -4.11 15.47 27.36
CA THR A 394 -3.82 14.83 26.06
C THR A 394 -4.98 13.93 25.64
N ALA A 395 -4.99 13.47 24.39
CA ALA A 395 -5.96 12.47 23.93
C ALA A 395 -5.92 11.16 24.74
N HIS A 396 -4.84 10.90 25.48
CA HIS A 396 -4.63 9.71 26.30
C HIS A 396 -4.79 9.99 27.81
N GLY A 397 -5.25 11.19 28.20
CA GLY A 397 -5.49 11.58 29.58
C GLY A 397 -4.57 12.68 30.10
N ASN A 398 -4.69 12.96 31.39
CA ASN A 398 -3.86 13.95 32.10
C ASN A 398 -2.43 13.43 32.24
N VAL A 399 -1.45 14.28 31.90
CA VAL A 399 -0.02 13.97 32.02
C VAL A 399 0.70 15.14 32.71
N LEU A 400 1.81 14.85 33.40
CA LEU A 400 2.67 15.89 33.98
C LEU A 400 3.60 16.47 32.90
N ASP A 401 3.64 17.79 32.83
CA ASP A 401 4.48 18.58 31.93
C ASP A 401 5.40 19.47 32.77
N PHE A 402 6.72 19.39 32.53
CA PHE A 402 7.75 20.03 33.33
C PHE A 402 8.47 21.12 32.52
N SER A 403 8.85 22.21 33.18
CA SER A 403 9.59 23.34 32.57
C SER A 403 10.67 23.87 33.53
N GLY A 404 11.84 24.22 32.99
CA GLY A 404 12.99 24.75 33.74
C GLY A 404 13.00 26.28 33.88
N SER A 405 12.10 26.99 33.21
CA SER A 405 11.92 28.43 33.34
C SER A 405 10.45 28.81 33.12
N GLU A 406 10.02 29.93 33.70
CA GLU A 406 8.75 30.57 33.33
C GLU A 406 8.91 31.13 31.91
N GLU A 407 8.42 30.39 30.90
CA GLU A 407 8.14 30.94 29.57
C GLU A 407 6.75 31.59 29.51
#